data_AF-A0A931HGG9-F1
#
_entry.id   AF-A0A931HGG9-F1
#
_cell.length_a   1.000
_cell.length_b   1.000
_cell.length_c   1.000
_cell.angle_alpha   90.00
_cell.angle_beta   90.00
_cell.angle_gamma   90.00
#
_symmetry.space_group_name_H-M   'P 1'
#
loop_
_entity.id
_entity.type
_entity.pdbx_description
1 polymer ?
#
loop_
_entity_poly.entity_id
_entity_poly.type
_entity_poly.pdbx_seq_one_letter_code
_entity_poly.pdbx_strand_id
1 'polypeptide(L)'
;MAYRDSLAMHGAAVDIWIETERGYPDLPRILGEAREGTEIYACGPGSMIDAVSAEFLRHPELGNLHVERFAASGPTDASGDAFEVELRHSLGCN
;
A
#
# COMPACT_ATOMS: atom_id res chain seq x y z
N MET A 1 1.03 -4.98 -18.74
CA MET A 1 1.30 -5.28 -17.32
C MET A 1 2.53 -6.18 -17.26
N ALA A 2 3.56 -5.82 -16.49
CA ALA A 2 4.75 -6.66 -16.36
C ALA A 2 4.43 -7.98 -15.63
N TYR A 3 5.24 -9.03 -15.84
CA TYR A 3 5.17 -10.33 -15.14
C TYR A 3 3.88 -11.15 -15.31
N ARG A 4 3.02 -10.81 -16.27
CA ARG A 4 1.75 -11.51 -16.52
C ARG A 4 1.92 -13.03 -16.68
N ASP A 5 2.90 -13.46 -17.48
CA ASP A 5 3.12 -14.88 -17.74
C ASP A 5 3.61 -15.63 -16.50
N SER A 6 4.44 -14.97 -15.68
CA SER A 6 4.86 -15.50 -14.38
C SER A 6 3.67 -15.65 -13.44
N LEU A 7 2.75 -14.68 -13.39
CA LEU A 7 1.57 -14.74 -12.54
C LEU A 7 0.60 -15.87 -12.90
N ALA A 8 0.59 -16.32 -14.16
CA ALA A 8 -0.30 -17.38 -14.63
C ALA A 8 -0.14 -18.70 -13.84
N MET A 9 1.04 -18.96 -13.26
CA MET A 9 1.30 -20.14 -12.45
C MET A 9 0.47 -20.21 -11.16
N HIS A 10 -0.07 -19.08 -10.69
CA HIS A 10 -0.89 -19.00 -9.48
C HIS A 10 -2.38 -19.22 -9.74
N GLY A 11 -2.81 -19.34 -11.01
CA GLY A 11 -4.18 -19.68 -11.39
C GLY A 11 -5.21 -18.77 -10.74
N ALA A 12 -6.23 -19.38 -10.10
CA ALA A 12 -7.35 -18.67 -9.48
C ALA A 12 -6.98 -17.81 -8.26
N ALA A 13 -5.74 -17.90 -7.75
CA ALA A 13 -5.26 -17.04 -6.67
C ALA A 13 -4.90 -15.62 -7.15
N VAL A 14 -4.87 -15.38 -8.47
CA VAL A 14 -4.58 -14.07 -9.07
C VAL A 14 -5.78 -13.61 -9.89
N ASP A 15 -6.32 -12.43 -9.56
CA ASP A 15 -7.26 -11.72 -10.41
C ASP A 15 -6.53 -10.57 -11.14
N ILE A 16 -6.47 -10.64 -12.47
CA ILE A 16 -5.92 -9.56 -13.30
C ILE A 16 -7.02 -8.54 -13.56
N TRP A 17 -6.87 -7.36 -12.97
CA TRP A 17 -7.84 -6.29 -13.08
C TRP A 17 -7.38 -5.19 -14.06
N ILE A 18 -8.09 -5.02 -15.17
CA ILE A 18 -7.84 -3.98 -16.17
C ILE A 18 -8.91 -2.89 -16.05
N GLU A 19 -8.53 -1.70 -15.61
CA GLU A 19 -9.46 -0.61 -15.31
C GLU A 19 -10.30 -0.19 -16.52
N THR A 20 -9.70 -0.11 -17.72
CA THR A 20 -10.42 0.28 -18.94
C THR A 20 -11.50 -0.71 -19.36
N GLU A 21 -11.46 -1.94 -18.84
CA GLU A 21 -12.42 -3.00 -19.16
C GLU A 21 -13.43 -3.23 -18.01
N ARG A 22 -12.98 -3.06 -16.76
CA ARG A 22 -13.73 -3.45 -15.55
C ARG A 22 -14.06 -2.29 -14.62
N GLY A 23 -13.58 -1.08 -14.91
CA GLY A 23 -13.62 0.07 -14.00
C GLY A 23 -12.71 -0.12 -12.79
N TYR A 24 -13.01 0.55 -11.69
CA TYR A 24 -12.25 0.39 -10.44
C TYR A 24 -12.63 -0.91 -9.71
N PRO A 25 -11.68 -1.57 -9.01
CA PRO A 25 -11.99 -2.70 -8.15
C PRO A 25 -13.00 -2.32 -7.06
N ASP A 26 -13.97 -3.21 -6.81
CA ASP A 26 -14.94 -3.09 -5.72
C ASP A 26 -14.27 -3.46 -4.39
N LEU A 27 -13.58 -2.49 -3.78
CA LEU A 27 -12.85 -2.67 -2.52
C LEU A 27 -13.74 -3.12 -1.35
N PRO A 28 -14.96 -2.56 -1.14
CA PRO A 28 -15.86 -3.05 -0.09
C PRO A 28 -16.14 -4.54 -0.20
N ARG A 29 -16.41 -5.02 -1.42
CA ARG A 29 -16.63 -6.45 -1.66
C ARG A 29 -15.36 -7.27 -1.45
N ILE A 30 -14.23 -6.82 -2.00
CA ILE A 30 -12.95 -7.54 -1.91
C ILE A 30 -12.49 -7.70 -0.45
N LEU A 31 -12.54 -6.62 0.34
CA LEU A 31 -12.13 -6.68 1.76
C LEU A 31 -13.18 -7.39 2.61
N GLY A 32 -14.47 -7.21 2.34
CA GLY A 32 -15.55 -7.87 3.09
C GLY A 32 -15.64 -9.39 2.87
N GLU A 33 -15.01 -9.93 1.82
CA GLU A 33 -14.90 -11.37 1.58
C GLU A 33 -13.69 -12.01 2.30
N ALA A 34 -12.77 -11.19 2.84
CA ALA A 34 -11.61 -11.69 3.56
C ALA A 34 -12.01 -12.27 4.93
N ARG A 35 -11.24 -13.26 5.41
CA ARG A 35 -11.51 -13.90 6.70
C ARG A 35 -11.00 -13.02 7.85
N GLU A 36 -11.59 -13.21 9.04
CA GLU A 36 -11.10 -12.58 10.27
C GLU A 36 -9.58 -12.83 10.46
N GLY A 37 -8.87 -11.78 10.83
CA GLY A 37 -7.41 -11.79 11.02
C GLY A 37 -6.58 -11.85 9.73
N THR A 38 -7.19 -11.68 8.54
CA THR A 38 -6.44 -11.64 7.27
C THR A 38 -5.56 -10.40 7.21
N GLU A 39 -4.26 -10.59 6.96
CA GLU A 39 -3.29 -9.53 6.70
C GLU A 39 -3.40 -9.02 5.26
N ILE A 40 -3.42 -7.71 5.07
CA ILE A 40 -3.57 -7.06 3.76
C ILE A 40 -2.29 -6.35 3.38
N TYR A 41 -1.82 -6.60 2.15
CA TYR A 41 -0.64 -5.95 1.59
C TYR A 41 -1.03 -5.18 0.33
N ALA A 42 -0.67 -3.90 0.25
CA ALA A 42 -0.95 -3.05 -0.90
C ALA A 42 0.27 -2.23 -1.32
N CYS A 43 0.59 -2.29 -2.61
CA CYS A 43 1.64 -1.49 -3.24
C CYS A 43 1.15 -1.02 -4.61
N GLY A 44 1.39 0.23 -4.97
CA GLY A 44 0.93 0.81 -6.22
C GLY A 44 0.84 2.34 -6.18
N PRO A 45 0.07 2.94 -7.10
CA PRO A 45 -0.18 4.37 -7.10
C PRO A 45 -0.74 4.87 -5.77
N GLY A 46 -0.35 6.09 -5.36
CA GLY A 46 -0.76 6.65 -4.06
C GLY A 46 -2.28 6.66 -3.87
N SER A 47 -3.04 7.04 -4.89
CA SER A 47 -4.52 7.05 -4.86
C SER A 47 -5.14 5.66 -4.64
N MET A 48 -4.54 4.61 -5.18
CA MET A 48 -4.98 3.23 -4.94
C MET A 48 -4.74 2.84 -3.49
N ILE A 49 -3.56 3.15 -2.96
CA ILE A 49 -3.22 2.85 -1.56
C ILE A 49 -4.14 3.62 -0.61
N ASP A 50 -4.42 4.89 -0.91
CA ASP A 50 -5.32 5.73 -0.11
C ASP A 50 -6.75 5.16 -0.11
N ALA A 51 -7.24 4.70 -1.25
CA ALA A 51 -8.56 4.06 -1.35
C ALA A 51 -8.64 2.75 -0.56
N VAL A 52 -7.62 1.88 -0.64
CA VAL A 52 -7.53 0.65 0.16
C VAL A 52 -7.46 0.97 1.65
N SER A 53 -6.65 1.96 2.03
CA SER A 53 -6.49 2.37 3.43
C SER A 53 -7.78 2.92 4.02
N ALA A 54 -8.52 3.72 3.27
CA ALA A 54 -9.81 4.27 3.68
C ALA A 54 -10.87 3.18 3.85
N GLU A 55 -10.95 2.22 2.91
CA GLU A 55 -11.91 1.12 3.01
C GLU A 55 -11.54 0.15 4.14
N PHE A 56 -10.26 -0.18 4.33
CA PHE A 56 -9.78 -1.06 5.39
C PHE A 56 -10.25 -0.63 6.79
N LEU A 57 -10.33 0.68 7.07
CA LEU A 57 -10.83 1.20 8.35
C LEU A 57 -12.28 0.79 8.68
N ARG A 58 -13.02 0.27 7.70
CA ARG A 58 -14.41 -0.19 7.86
C ARG A 58 -14.51 -1.69 8.19
N HIS A 59 -13.40 -2.42 8.17
CA HIS A 59 -13.33 -3.88 8.38
C HIS A 59 -12.44 -4.18 9.62
N PRO A 60 -12.90 -3.87 10.85
CA PRO A 60 -12.12 -4.01 12.08
C PRO A 60 -11.75 -5.46 12.44
N GLU A 61 -12.38 -6.45 11.82
CA GLU A 61 -12.11 -7.87 11.97
C GLU A 61 -10.88 -8.35 11.21
N LEU A 62 -10.34 -7.55 10.29
CA LEU A 62 -9.12 -7.88 9.57
C LEU A 62 -7.87 -7.76 10.47
N GLY A 63 -6.75 -8.30 10.00
CA GLY A 63 -5.45 -8.19 10.66
C GLY A 63 -4.87 -6.78 10.51
N ASN A 64 -3.64 -6.67 9.99
CA ASN A 64 -3.04 -5.37 9.70
C ASN A 64 -3.06 -5.04 8.21
N LEU A 65 -2.99 -3.75 7.93
CA LEU A 65 -2.72 -3.22 6.60
C LEU A 65 -1.26 -2.81 6.49
N HIS A 66 -0.55 -3.41 5.55
CA HIS A 66 0.83 -3.08 5.18
C HIS A 66 0.84 -2.37 3.84
N VAL A 67 1.48 -1.21 3.78
CA VAL A 67 1.56 -0.41 2.56
C VAL A 67 3.00 -0.06 2.22
N GLU A 68 3.31 -0.11 0.94
CA GLU A 68 4.58 0.38 0.40
C GLU A 68 4.30 1.46 -0.65
N ARG A 69 4.91 2.64 -0.48
CA ARG A 69 4.77 3.78 -1.40
C ARG A 69 6.10 4.03 -2.09
N PHE A 70 6.07 4.08 -3.42
CA PHE A 70 7.26 4.37 -4.23
C PHE A 70 7.50 5.88 -4.42
N ALA A 71 6.55 6.71 -3.98
CA ALA A 71 6.64 8.16 -4.03
C ALA A 71 6.08 8.76 -2.74
N ALA A 72 6.58 9.95 -2.37
CA ALA A 72 6.01 10.74 -1.29
C ALA A 72 4.54 11.06 -1.57
N SER A 73 3.74 11.22 -0.51
CA SER A 73 2.30 11.51 -0.59
C SER A 73 1.98 12.95 -1.01
N GLY A 74 2.99 13.79 -1.22
CA GLY A 74 2.80 15.20 -1.54
C GLY A 74 4.04 15.85 -2.14
N PRO A 75 3.93 17.12 -2.55
CA PRO A 75 5.05 17.90 -3.04
C PRO A 75 6.12 18.04 -1.95
N THR A 76 7.38 18.05 -2.36
CA THR A 76 8.49 18.36 -1.46
C THR A 76 8.37 19.80 -0.98
N ASP A 77 8.31 19.99 0.34
CA ASP A 77 8.49 21.30 0.95
C ASP A 77 9.97 21.66 1.00
N ALA A 78 10.34 22.76 0.35
CA ALA A 78 11.70 23.29 0.31
C ALA A 78 11.82 24.64 1.05
N SER A 79 10.80 25.05 1.81
CA SER A 79 10.77 26.32 2.54
C SER A 79 11.42 26.27 3.92
N GLY A 80 12.02 25.13 4.30
CA GLY A 80 12.55 24.90 5.64
C GLY A 80 13.65 25.89 6.06
N ASP A 81 13.66 26.21 7.36
CA ASP A 81 14.67 27.03 8.03
C ASP A 81 15.81 26.18 8.63
N ALA A 82 16.88 26.85 9.08
CA ALA A 82 17.95 26.19 9.81
C ALA A 82 17.47 25.61 11.15
N PHE A 83 17.90 24.39 11.47
CA PHE A 83 17.66 23.73 12.75
C PHE A 83 18.89 22.94 13.23
N GLU A 84 18.93 22.63 14.52
CA GLU A 84 20.02 21.87 15.15
C GLU A 84 19.62 20.39 15.34
N VAL A 85 20.56 19.48 15.08
CA VAL A 85 20.39 18.03 15.28
C VAL A 85 21.44 17.56 16.28
N GLU A 86 20.99 17.07 17.45
CA GLU A 86 21.86 16.44 18.45
C GLU A 86 21.85 14.90 18.30
N LEU A 87 23.01 14.32 18.00
CA LEU A 87 23.19 12.87 18.00
C LEU A 87 23.52 12.38 19.42
N ARG A 88 22.50 11.97 20.19
CA ARG A 88 22.66 11.50 21.58
C ARG A 88 23.56 10.27 21.74
N HIS A 89 23.60 9.44 20.71
CA HIS A 89 24.49 8.29 20.62
C HIS A 89 25.09 8.26 19.21
N SER A 90 26.24 8.89 19.04
CA SER A 90 27.11 8.63 17.91
C SER A 90 27.98 7.43 18.27
N LEU A 91 27.90 6.35 17.50
CA LEU A 91 28.89 5.29 17.59
C LEU A 91 30.24 5.93 17.27
N GLY A 92 31.10 6.04 18.29
CA GLY A 92 32.41 6.66 18.15
C GLY A 92 33.20 5.94 17.05
N CYS A 93 33.65 6.69 16.05
CA CYS A 93 34.75 6.26 15.22
C CYS A 93 36.01 6.19 16.10
N ASN A 94 36.26 5.03 16.72
CA ASN A 94 37.56 4.65 17.28
C ASN A 94 37.99 3.34 16.65
#